data_AF-A0A2M7ID87-F1
#
_entry.id   AF-A0A2M7ID87-F1
#
_cell.length_a   1.000
_cell.length_b   1.000
_cell.length_c   1.000
_cell.angle_alpha   90.00
_cell.angle_beta   90.00
_cell.angle_gamma   90.00
#
_symmetry.space_group_name_H-M   'P 1'
#
loop_
_entity.id
_entity.type
_entity.pdbx_description
1 polymer ?
#
loop_
_entity_poly.entity_id
_entity_poly.type
_entity_poly.pdbx_seq_one_letter_code
_entity_poly.pdbx_strand_id
1 'polypeptide(L)'
;MRRNKSRGSLIFLFILIILGYFFVYRPIVNIKAKANIVIASAKDLKSIFAKNDIELLKTKMEDFSNKYQNLQKAAKPIYWASFIPYVSDLKNGLIAGDYLIKAGKETILTIEPYADLIGFKKGEKSFNEKSSEDRLQTAVLTLDKMVKKVDPIADDINQAGKSIANINPNLYPKKIGKLVLRDNITNLKDQFEGMTELFVNAKPLIKKLPEILGSNEEKTYLILYQNDKERRATGGFLTFYAVFKIRNGKMNIYRSDDIYSLDATISDHPQAPPEILTYHKGVSQFYIRDSNLSPDFVQSVKLFEGLYKKSGAKVEYDGIIAMDSKILVDMLTIFGDVNVQ
;
A
#
# COMPACT_ATOMS: atom_id res chain seq x y z
N MET A 1 -64.21 -39.89 10.11
CA MET A 1 -63.36 -38.94 10.86
C MET A 1 -62.01 -38.59 10.18
N ARG A 2 -61.75 -38.92 8.90
CA ARG A 2 -60.44 -38.72 8.22
C ARG A 2 -60.31 -37.43 7.38
N ARG A 3 -61.40 -36.67 7.20
CA ARG A 3 -61.49 -35.56 6.22
C ARG A 3 -60.97 -34.19 6.72
N ASN A 4 -60.85 -34.00 8.04
CA ASN A 4 -60.33 -32.76 8.64
C ASN A 4 -58.79 -32.69 8.71
N LYS A 5 -58.09 -33.84 8.71
CA LYS A 5 -56.63 -33.89 8.79
C LYS A 5 -55.95 -33.41 7.49
N SER A 6 -56.55 -33.66 6.33
CA SER A 6 -56.01 -33.19 5.03
C SER A 6 -56.21 -31.69 4.80
N ARG A 7 -57.33 -31.11 5.26
CA ARG A 7 -57.58 -29.65 5.20
C ARG A 7 -56.60 -28.86 6.07
N GLY A 8 -56.31 -29.32 7.29
CA GLY A 8 -55.29 -28.70 8.15
C GLY A 8 -53.87 -28.77 7.55
N SER A 9 -53.52 -29.89 6.91
CA SER A 9 -52.23 -30.04 6.22
C SER A 9 -52.09 -29.15 4.98
N LEU A 10 -53.17 -28.95 4.22
CA LEU A 10 -53.20 -28.05 3.06
C LEU A 10 -53.08 -26.58 3.48
N ILE A 11 -53.76 -26.17 4.55
CA ILE A 11 -53.66 -24.81 5.11
C ILE A 11 -52.23 -24.56 5.62
N PHE A 12 -51.63 -25.53 6.32
CA PHE A 12 -50.25 -25.42 6.79
C PHE A 12 -49.25 -25.29 5.63
N LEU A 13 -49.40 -26.10 4.56
CA LEU A 13 -48.57 -25.99 3.36
C LEU A 13 -48.73 -24.63 2.67
N PHE A 14 -49.95 -24.11 2.59
CA PHE A 14 -50.25 -22.81 2.01
C PHE A 14 -49.62 -21.66 2.83
N ILE A 15 -49.69 -21.73 4.16
CA ILE A 15 -49.01 -20.79 5.06
C ILE A 15 -47.50 -20.87 4.84
N LEU A 16 -46.91 -22.05 4.73
CA LEU A 16 -45.47 -22.21 4.45
C LEU A 16 -45.06 -21.62 3.10
N ILE A 17 -45.88 -21.75 2.05
CA ILE A 17 -45.61 -21.16 0.74
C ILE A 17 -45.66 -19.62 0.82
N ILE A 18 -46.66 -19.06 1.50
CA ILE A 18 -46.77 -17.62 1.73
C ILE A 18 -45.57 -17.12 2.53
N LEU A 19 -45.21 -17.79 3.62
CA LEU A 19 -44.04 -17.45 4.42
C LEU A 19 -42.75 -17.55 3.59
N GLY A 20 -42.58 -18.60 2.80
CA GLY A 20 -41.44 -18.74 1.88
C GLY A 20 -41.38 -17.62 0.84
N TYR A 21 -42.51 -17.20 0.29
CA TYR A 21 -42.57 -16.09 -0.64
C TYR A 21 -42.17 -14.76 0.00
N PHE A 22 -42.75 -14.42 1.16
CA PHE A 22 -42.53 -13.13 1.83
C PHE A 22 -41.17 -13.05 2.55
N PHE A 23 -40.69 -14.14 3.15
CA PHE A 23 -39.47 -14.15 3.96
C PHE A 23 -38.22 -14.67 3.25
N VAL A 24 -38.36 -15.36 2.10
CA VAL A 24 -37.22 -15.91 1.35
C VAL A 24 -37.16 -15.37 -0.08
N TYR A 25 -38.18 -15.62 -0.90
CA TYR A 25 -38.14 -15.26 -2.31
C TYR A 25 -38.08 -13.74 -2.56
N ARG A 26 -39.04 -12.98 -2.01
CA ARG A 26 -39.13 -11.53 -2.20
C ARG A 26 -37.86 -10.79 -1.71
N PRO A 27 -37.29 -11.09 -0.53
CA PRO A 27 -36.01 -10.52 -0.11
C PRO A 27 -34.85 -10.83 -1.07
N ILE A 28 -34.69 -12.09 -1.51
CA ILE A 28 -33.59 -12.48 -2.42
C ILE A 28 -33.67 -11.73 -3.75
N VAL A 29 -34.87 -11.62 -4.34
CA VAL A 29 -35.06 -10.86 -5.59
C VAL A 29 -34.72 -9.37 -5.41
N ASN A 30 -35.14 -8.77 -4.29
CA ASN A 30 -34.82 -7.37 -3.98
C ASN A 30 -33.31 -7.15 -3.77
N ILE A 31 -32.65 -8.05 -3.03
CA ILE A 31 -31.19 -8.03 -2.83
C ILE A 31 -30.48 -8.12 -4.18
N LYS A 32 -30.88 -9.05 -5.06
CA LYS A 32 -30.29 -9.20 -6.40
C LYS A 32 -30.44 -7.93 -7.24
N ALA A 33 -31.62 -7.32 -7.23
CA ALA A 33 -31.86 -6.07 -7.96
C ALA A 33 -30.97 -4.93 -7.46
N LYS A 34 -30.86 -4.74 -6.13
CA LYS A 34 -29.99 -3.71 -5.54
C LYS A 34 -28.50 -4.02 -5.75
N ALA A 35 -28.11 -5.29 -5.70
CA ALA A 35 -26.74 -5.72 -5.95
C ALA A 35 -26.30 -5.39 -7.38
N ASN A 36 -27.16 -5.62 -8.38
CA ASN A 36 -26.85 -5.25 -9.77
C ASN A 36 -26.65 -3.74 -9.95
N ILE A 37 -27.43 -2.90 -9.26
CA ILE A 37 -27.26 -1.43 -9.27
C ILE A 37 -25.90 -1.05 -8.66
N VAL A 38 -25.54 -1.66 -7.53
CA VAL A 38 -24.25 -1.44 -6.87
C VAL A 38 -23.09 -1.88 -7.77
N ILE A 39 -23.17 -3.05 -8.39
CA ILE A 39 -22.14 -3.56 -9.31
C ILE A 39 -21.97 -2.62 -10.52
N ALA A 40 -23.08 -2.13 -11.10
CA ALA A 40 -23.00 -1.16 -12.19
C ALA A 40 -22.35 0.15 -11.74
N SER A 41 -22.71 0.64 -10.56
CA SER A 41 -22.13 1.86 -9.97
C SER A 41 -20.66 1.70 -9.59
N ALA A 42 -20.22 0.51 -9.16
CA ALA A 42 -18.80 0.20 -8.92
C ALA A 42 -17.98 0.20 -10.22
N LYS A 43 -18.55 -0.32 -11.32
CA LYS A 43 -17.92 -0.24 -12.64
C LYS A 43 -17.78 1.20 -13.13
N ASP A 44 -18.81 2.03 -12.92
CA ASP A 44 -18.77 3.46 -13.24
C ASP A 44 -17.67 4.17 -12.42
N LEU A 45 -17.61 3.92 -11.11
CA LEU A 45 -16.55 4.45 -10.25
C LEU A 45 -15.15 4.10 -10.74
N LYS A 46 -14.92 2.85 -11.14
CA LYS A 46 -13.63 2.43 -11.71
C LYS A 46 -13.30 3.24 -12.97
N SER A 47 -14.27 3.50 -13.83
CA SER A 47 -14.07 4.33 -15.02
C SER A 47 -13.81 5.79 -14.69
N ILE A 48 -14.45 6.34 -13.65
CA ILE A 48 -14.29 7.73 -13.21
C ILE A 48 -12.92 7.94 -12.58
N PHE A 49 -12.45 6.99 -11.77
CA PHE A 49 -11.11 7.02 -11.19
C PHE A 49 -10.04 7.18 -12.28
N ALA A 50 -10.16 6.47 -13.39
CA ALA A 50 -9.24 6.57 -14.54
C ALA A 50 -9.27 7.92 -15.27
N LYS A 51 -10.27 8.78 -15.03
CA LYS A 51 -10.34 10.14 -15.60
C LYS A 51 -9.54 11.16 -14.78
N ASN A 52 -9.00 10.77 -13.63
CA ASN A 52 -8.27 11.63 -12.71
C ASN A 52 -9.05 12.90 -12.33
N ASP A 53 -10.38 12.82 -12.16
CA ASP A 53 -11.22 13.95 -11.74
C ASP A 53 -11.69 13.71 -10.29
N ILE A 54 -11.13 14.46 -9.34
CA ILE A 54 -11.38 14.21 -7.92
C ILE A 54 -12.78 14.65 -7.48
N GLU A 55 -13.33 15.70 -8.09
CA GLU A 55 -14.64 16.25 -7.75
C GLU A 55 -15.74 15.31 -8.25
N LEU A 56 -15.58 14.81 -9.49
CA LEU A 56 -16.46 13.79 -10.04
C LEU A 56 -16.35 12.49 -9.26
N LEU A 57 -15.14 12.07 -8.88
CA LEU A 57 -14.91 10.86 -8.09
C LEU A 57 -15.60 10.96 -6.73
N LYS A 58 -15.44 12.07 -6.01
CA LYS A 58 -16.11 12.32 -4.72
C LYS A 58 -17.62 12.24 -4.84
N THR A 59 -18.19 12.94 -5.83
CA THR A 59 -19.64 12.96 -6.06
C THR A 59 -20.18 11.56 -6.35
N LYS A 60 -19.48 10.81 -7.20
CA LYS A 60 -19.88 9.46 -7.62
C LYS A 60 -19.64 8.43 -6.53
N MET A 61 -18.65 8.64 -5.65
CA MET A 61 -18.44 7.80 -4.47
C MET A 61 -19.58 7.96 -3.47
N GLU A 62 -20.11 9.17 -3.30
CA GLU A 62 -21.27 9.38 -2.43
C GLU A 62 -22.53 8.70 -2.98
N ASP A 63 -22.78 8.81 -4.28
CA ASP A 63 -23.87 8.09 -4.96
C ASP A 63 -23.71 6.56 -4.82
N PHE A 64 -22.49 6.03 -5.00
CA PHE A 64 -22.20 4.62 -4.76
C PHE A 64 -22.47 4.20 -3.31
N SER A 65 -22.00 4.98 -2.33
CA SER A 65 -22.26 4.77 -0.90
C SER A 65 -23.76 4.70 -0.62
N ASN A 66 -24.56 5.60 -1.17
CA ASN A 66 -26.01 5.61 -1.01
C ASN A 66 -26.67 4.37 -1.64
N LYS A 67 -26.25 3.96 -2.84
CA LYS A 67 -26.72 2.73 -3.50
C LYS A 67 -26.35 1.49 -2.68
N TYR A 68 -25.16 1.47 -2.09
CA TYR A 68 -24.69 0.38 -1.24
C TYR A 68 -25.48 0.28 0.07
N GLN A 69 -25.76 1.40 0.74
CA GLN A 69 -26.62 1.43 1.92
C GLN A 69 -28.03 0.90 1.61
N ASN A 70 -28.55 1.18 0.42
CA ASN A 70 -29.84 0.62 -0.02
C ASN A 70 -29.79 -0.90 -0.21
N LEU A 71 -28.67 -1.44 -0.69
CA LEU A 71 -28.43 -2.89 -0.73
C LEU A 71 -28.37 -3.48 0.68
N GLN A 72 -27.65 -2.85 1.62
CA GLN A 72 -27.62 -3.30 3.01
C GLN A 72 -29.01 -3.30 3.64
N LYS A 73 -29.80 -2.23 3.46
CA LYS A 73 -31.19 -2.16 3.91
C LYS A 73 -32.05 -3.27 3.31
N ALA A 74 -31.87 -3.59 2.02
CA ALA A 74 -32.56 -4.69 1.36
C ALA A 74 -32.15 -6.08 1.89
N ALA A 75 -30.92 -6.22 2.40
CA ALA A 75 -30.40 -7.47 2.95
C ALA A 75 -30.76 -7.69 4.44
N LYS A 76 -30.99 -6.64 5.23
CA LYS A 76 -31.35 -6.78 6.66
C LYS A 76 -32.47 -7.80 6.95
N PRO A 77 -33.57 -7.87 6.18
CA PRO A 77 -34.64 -8.82 6.44
C PRO A 77 -34.25 -10.30 6.33
N ILE A 78 -33.15 -10.66 5.66
CA ILE A 78 -32.71 -12.06 5.57
C ILE A 78 -31.71 -12.45 6.66
N TYR A 79 -31.24 -11.50 7.48
CA TYR A 79 -30.19 -11.76 8.50
C TYR A 79 -30.64 -12.69 9.63
N TRP A 80 -31.94 -12.88 9.84
CA TRP A 80 -32.40 -13.92 10.78
C TRP A 80 -31.93 -15.32 10.36
N ALA A 81 -31.69 -15.52 9.05
CA ALA A 81 -31.20 -16.76 8.48
C ALA A 81 -29.66 -16.85 8.42
N SER A 82 -28.91 -16.02 9.17
CA SER A 82 -27.44 -16.08 9.21
C SER A 82 -26.85 -17.40 9.72
N PHE A 83 -27.66 -18.30 10.28
CA PHE A 83 -27.25 -19.69 10.53
C PHE A 83 -27.01 -20.48 9.23
N ILE A 84 -27.56 -20.01 8.09
CA ILE A 84 -27.29 -20.55 6.77
C ILE A 84 -25.97 -19.94 6.26
N PRO A 85 -24.96 -20.76 5.88
CA PRO A 85 -23.64 -20.25 5.53
C PRO A 85 -23.64 -19.16 4.44
N TYR A 86 -24.42 -19.32 3.37
CA TYR A 86 -24.53 -18.30 2.30
C TYR A 86 -25.09 -16.95 2.77
N VAL A 87 -25.97 -16.95 3.78
CA VAL A 87 -26.54 -15.72 4.35
C VAL A 87 -25.53 -15.07 5.31
N SER A 88 -24.76 -15.88 6.04
CA SER A 88 -23.62 -15.41 6.83
C SER A 88 -22.57 -14.73 5.94
N ASP A 89 -22.19 -15.38 4.84
CA ASP A 89 -21.21 -14.84 3.88
C ASP A 89 -21.71 -13.56 3.21
N LEU A 90 -22.99 -13.49 2.84
CA LEU A 90 -23.61 -12.25 2.36
C LEU A 90 -23.49 -11.13 3.40
N LYS A 91 -23.83 -11.40 4.66
CA LYS A 91 -23.73 -10.42 5.76
C LYS A 91 -22.29 -9.96 5.94
N ASN A 92 -21.33 -10.87 6.00
CA ASN A 92 -19.91 -10.57 6.15
C ASN A 92 -19.37 -9.75 4.97
N GLY A 93 -19.72 -10.11 3.74
CA GLY A 93 -19.38 -9.35 2.54
C GLY A 93 -19.98 -7.94 2.54
N LEU A 94 -21.22 -7.79 3.01
CA LEU A 94 -21.88 -6.48 3.10
C LEU A 94 -21.32 -5.59 4.22
N ILE A 95 -20.81 -6.18 5.30
CA ILE A 95 -20.10 -5.45 6.36
C ILE A 95 -18.72 -5.04 5.85
N ALA A 96 -17.99 -5.95 5.19
CA ALA A 96 -16.68 -5.65 4.63
C ALA A 96 -16.74 -4.49 3.62
N GLY A 97 -17.68 -4.53 2.67
CA GLY A 97 -17.83 -3.45 1.70
C GLY A 97 -18.24 -2.11 2.32
N ASP A 98 -18.92 -2.09 3.47
CA ASP A 98 -19.23 -0.84 4.19
C ASP A 98 -17.96 -0.16 4.71
N TYR A 99 -17.10 -0.95 5.36
CA TYR A 99 -15.80 -0.48 5.82
C TYR A 99 -14.91 -0.03 4.65
N LEU A 100 -14.92 -0.74 3.52
CA LEU A 100 -14.17 -0.30 2.33
C LEU A 100 -14.71 0.99 1.71
N ILE A 101 -16.03 1.19 1.72
CA ILE A 101 -16.64 2.43 1.27
C ILE A 101 -16.27 3.58 2.19
N LYS A 102 -16.26 3.37 3.51
CA LYS A 102 -15.81 4.37 4.49
C LYS A 102 -14.34 4.73 4.26
N ALA A 103 -13.45 3.74 4.17
CA ALA A 103 -12.04 3.95 3.87
C ALA A 103 -11.83 4.72 2.55
N GLY A 104 -12.57 4.35 1.49
CA GLY A 104 -12.51 5.03 0.20
C GLY A 104 -12.98 6.48 0.26
N LYS A 105 -14.08 6.75 0.98
CA LYS A 105 -14.58 8.12 1.20
C LYS A 105 -13.59 8.98 1.99
N GLU A 106 -13.07 8.47 3.10
CA GLU A 106 -12.06 9.17 3.91
C GLU A 106 -10.78 9.43 3.11
N THR A 107 -10.36 8.47 2.27
CA THR A 107 -9.23 8.65 1.36
C THR A 107 -9.48 9.80 0.39
N ILE A 108 -10.63 9.80 -0.30
CA ILE A 108 -10.99 10.86 -1.26
C ILE A 108 -11.03 12.23 -0.57
N LEU A 109 -11.66 12.33 0.59
CA LEU A 109 -11.72 13.57 1.37
C LEU A 109 -10.35 14.05 1.84
N THR A 110 -9.44 13.11 2.14
CA THR A 110 -8.08 13.43 2.58
C THR A 110 -7.20 13.93 1.42
N ILE A 111 -7.37 13.37 0.22
CA ILE A 111 -6.56 13.76 -0.96
C ILE A 111 -7.14 14.93 -1.74
N GLU A 112 -8.45 15.18 -1.67
CA GLU A 112 -9.14 16.25 -2.42
C GLU A 112 -8.50 17.64 -2.30
N PRO A 113 -8.03 18.10 -1.12
CA PRO A 113 -7.36 19.40 -1.01
C PRO A 113 -6.03 19.48 -1.77
N TYR A 114 -5.45 18.34 -2.13
CA TYR A 114 -4.09 18.17 -2.69
C TYR A 114 -4.10 17.40 -4.02
N ALA A 115 -5.29 17.23 -4.60
CA ALA A 115 -5.52 16.34 -5.73
C ALA A 115 -4.69 16.75 -6.96
N ASP A 116 -4.56 18.06 -7.16
CA ASP A 116 -3.74 18.69 -8.18
C ASP A 116 -2.26 18.32 -8.09
N LEU A 117 -1.70 18.16 -6.89
CA LEU A 117 -0.30 17.79 -6.67
C LEU A 117 0.00 16.36 -7.11
N ILE A 118 -0.97 15.46 -6.94
CA ILE A 118 -0.85 14.02 -7.23
C ILE A 118 -1.43 13.64 -8.60
N GLY A 119 -1.73 14.62 -9.45
CA GLY A 119 -2.12 14.40 -10.85
C GLY A 119 -3.63 14.28 -11.10
N PHE A 120 -4.46 14.58 -10.11
CA PHE A 120 -5.91 14.75 -10.32
C PHE A 120 -6.24 16.18 -10.74
N LYS A 121 -7.22 16.32 -11.63
CA LYS A 121 -7.84 17.58 -12.00
C LYS A 121 -8.83 18.01 -10.93
N LYS A 122 -8.90 19.31 -10.69
CA LYS A 122 -9.89 19.96 -9.82
C LYS A 122 -10.64 20.99 -10.68
N GLY A 123 -11.77 20.58 -11.24
CA GLY A 123 -12.46 21.33 -12.30
C GLY A 123 -11.67 21.37 -13.62
N GLU A 124 -11.84 22.45 -14.39
CA GLU A 124 -11.20 22.61 -15.72
C GLU A 124 -9.72 23.05 -15.67
N LYS A 125 -9.20 23.41 -14.49
CA LYS A 125 -7.82 23.89 -14.35
C LYS A 125 -6.87 22.71 -14.10
N SER A 126 -5.98 22.46 -15.06
CA SER A 126 -4.86 21.52 -14.90
C SER A 126 -3.67 22.22 -14.24
N PHE A 127 -3.05 21.55 -13.29
CA PHE A 127 -1.90 22.03 -12.53
C PHE A 127 -0.62 22.01 -13.39
N ASN A 128 -0.42 23.05 -14.20
CA ASN A 128 0.74 23.18 -15.09
C ASN A 128 1.64 24.40 -14.77
N GLU A 129 1.48 25.06 -13.62
CA GLU A 129 2.19 26.33 -13.34
C GLU A 129 3.37 26.24 -12.35
N LYS A 130 3.55 25.13 -11.61
CA LYS A 130 4.69 24.96 -10.68
C LYS A 130 5.82 24.13 -11.27
N SER A 131 7.06 24.44 -10.87
CA SER A 131 8.23 23.61 -11.16
C SER A 131 8.09 22.21 -10.53
N SER A 132 8.79 21.21 -11.09
CA SER A 132 8.79 19.84 -10.55
C SER A 132 9.27 19.78 -9.08
N GLU A 133 10.20 20.66 -8.71
CA GLU A 133 10.74 20.74 -7.35
C GLU A 133 9.70 21.32 -6.37
N ASP A 134 8.98 22.39 -6.76
CA ASP A 134 7.94 22.97 -5.91
C ASP A 134 6.74 22.03 -5.75
N ARG A 135 6.45 21.21 -6.77
CA ARG A 135 5.46 20.14 -6.70
C ARG A 135 5.85 19.09 -5.67
N LEU A 136 7.09 18.61 -5.72
CA LEU A 136 7.63 17.65 -4.76
C LEU A 136 7.58 18.23 -3.35
N GLN A 137 8.05 19.47 -3.16
CA GLN A 137 8.00 20.14 -1.86
C GLN A 137 6.57 20.26 -1.34
N THR A 138 5.63 20.69 -2.19
CA THR A 138 4.23 20.81 -1.76
C THR A 138 3.69 19.42 -1.39
N ALA A 139 3.98 18.37 -2.17
CA ALA A 139 3.57 17.01 -1.86
C ALA A 139 4.12 16.52 -0.51
N VAL A 140 5.39 16.79 -0.19
CA VAL A 140 5.97 16.41 1.11
C VAL A 140 5.28 17.11 2.27
N LEU A 141 5.00 18.40 2.13
CA LEU A 141 4.29 19.18 3.16
C LEU A 141 2.83 18.73 3.33
N THR A 142 2.22 18.19 2.29
CA THR A 142 0.84 17.67 2.36
C THR A 142 0.78 16.25 2.87
N LEU A 143 1.82 15.43 2.66
CA LEU A 143 1.95 14.09 3.23
C LEU A 143 1.78 14.12 4.76
N ASP A 144 2.38 15.07 5.48
CA ASP A 144 2.18 15.19 6.94
C ASP A 144 0.69 15.26 7.35
N LYS A 145 -0.09 16.03 6.58
CA LYS A 145 -1.53 16.18 6.83
C LYS A 145 -2.30 14.91 6.45
N MET A 146 -1.91 14.24 5.37
CA MET A 146 -2.52 12.99 4.92
C MET A 146 -2.25 11.84 5.90
N VAL A 147 -1.03 11.78 6.45
CA VAL A 147 -0.59 10.76 7.42
C VAL A 147 -1.48 10.75 8.67
N LYS A 148 -1.98 11.90 9.12
CA LYS A 148 -2.91 12.01 10.26
C LYS A 148 -4.23 11.25 10.05
N LYS A 149 -4.60 10.99 8.79
CA LYS A 149 -5.81 10.25 8.40
C LYS A 149 -5.55 8.80 8.02
N VAL A 150 -4.29 8.35 8.02
CA VAL A 150 -3.95 6.95 7.70
C VAL A 150 -4.46 5.99 8.77
N ASP A 151 -4.49 6.38 10.06
CA ASP A 151 -4.98 5.53 11.13
C ASP A 151 -6.44 5.08 10.97
N PRO A 152 -7.42 5.98 10.80
CA PRO A 152 -8.82 5.56 10.61
C PRO A 152 -9.01 4.77 9.31
N ILE A 153 -8.34 5.14 8.22
CA ILE A 153 -8.38 4.38 6.95
C ILE A 153 -7.85 2.96 7.14
N ALA A 154 -6.74 2.80 7.88
CA ALA A 154 -6.16 1.50 8.19
C ALA A 154 -7.07 0.64 9.07
N ASP A 155 -7.75 1.25 10.04
CA ASP A 155 -8.71 0.51 10.88
C ASP A 155 -9.88 0.00 10.04
N ASP A 156 -10.49 0.86 9.20
CA ASP A 156 -11.59 0.44 8.31
C ASP A 156 -11.15 -0.72 7.38
N ILE A 157 -9.97 -0.64 6.75
CA ILE A 157 -9.44 -1.74 5.92
C ILE A 157 -9.25 -3.02 6.74
N ASN A 158 -8.74 -2.92 7.97
CA ASN A 158 -8.56 -4.06 8.87
C ASN A 158 -9.91 -4.69 9.28
N GLN A 159 -10.93 -3.88 9.59
CA GLN A 159 -12.28 -4.38 9.90
C GLN A 159 -12.93 -5.07 8.69
N ALA A 160 -12.69 -4.56 7.48
CA ALA A 160 -13.09 -5.24 6.25
C ALA A 160 -12.38 -6.61 6.11
N GLY A 161 -11.08 -6.68 6.39
CA GLY A 161 -10.30 -7.92 6.39
C GLY A 161 -10.83 -8.97 7.36
N LYS A 162 -11.13 -8.57 8.60
CA LYS A 162 -11.77 -9.46 9.60
C LYS A 162 -13.10 -10.02 9.12
N SER A 163 -13.89 -9.20 8.43
CA SER A 163 -15.19 -9.62 7.88
C SER A 163 -15.02 -10.58 6.70
N ILE A 164 -14.08 -10.30 5.79
CA ILE A 164 -13.76 -11.15 4.63
C ILE A 164 -13.17 -12.50 5.07
N ALA A 165 -12.35 -12.52 6.12
CA ALA A 165 -11.77 -13.75 6.67
C ALA A 165 -12.84 -14.77 7.14
N ASN A 166 -14.03 -14.29 7.51
CA ASN A 166 -15.15 -15.15 7.92
C ASN A 166 -15.91 -15.77 6.73
N ILE A 167 -15.62 -15.37 5.49
CA ILE A 167 -16.24 -15.94 4.28
C ILE A 167 -15.53 -17.25 3.96
N ASN A 168 -16.28 -18.34 3.75
CA ASN A 168 -15.71 -19.66 3.46
C ASN A 168 -15.92 -20.05 1.99
N PRO A 169 -14.89 -19.96 1.12
CA PRO A 169 -15.02 -20.28 -0.30
C PRO A 169 -15.44 -21.73 -0.57
N ASN A 170 -15.15 -22.67 0.34
CA ASN A 170 -15.44 -24.09 0.15
C ASN A 170 -16.93 -24.42 0.10
N LEU A 171 -17.78 -23.52 0.64
CA LEU A 171 -19.23 -23.64 0.61
C LEU A 171 -19.78 -23.50 -0.81
N TYR A 172 -19.05 -22.81 -1.70
CA TYR A 172 -19.50 -22.54 -3.06
C TYR A 172 -19.09 -23.67 -4.01
N PRO A 173 -19.94 -24.03 -4.99
CA PRO A 173 -19.57 -25.01 -6.01
C PRO A 173 -18.40 -24.50 -6.86
N LYS A 174 -17.54 -25.42 -7.31
CA LYS A 174 -16.39 -25.08 -8.17
C LYS A 174 -16.83 -24.33 -9.44
N LYS A 175 -17.95 -24.75 -10.06
CA LYS A 175 -18.52 -24.12 -11.25
C LYS A 175 -20.03 -23.93 -11.12
N ILE A 176 -20.52 -22.80 -11.62
CA ILE A 176 -21.94 -22.57 -11.91
C ILE A 176 -22.02 -22.13 -13.38
N GLY A 177 -22.47 -23.03 -14.27
CA GLY A 177 -22.43 -22.80 -15.71
C GLY A 177 -20.99 -22.56 -16.20
N LYS A 178 -20.73 -21.38 -16.77
CA LYS A 178 -19.39 -20.97 -17.23
C LYS A 178 -18.53 -20.30 -16.15
N LEU A 179 -19.07 -20.00 -14.97
CA LEU A 179 -18.38 -19.25 -13.92
C LEU A 179 -17.67 -20.19 -12.94
N VAL A 180 -16.38 -19.98 -12.70
CA VAL A 180 -15.58 -20.70 -11.70
C VAL A 180 -15.71 -19.99 -10.35
N LEU A 181 -16.85 -20.19 -9.68
CA LEU A 181 -17.28 -19.34 -8.57
C LEU A 181 -16.36 -19.45 -7.34
N ARG A 182 -16.00 -20.68 -6.93
CA ARG A 182 -15.12 -20.91 -5.78
C ARG A 182 -13.78 -20.21 -5.95
N ASP A 183 -13.11 -20.45 -7.08
CA ASP A 183 -11.77 -19.91 -7.33
C ASP A 183 -11.80 -18.38 -7.42
N ASN A 184 -12.87 -17.79 -7.97
CA ASN A 184 -13.04 -16.34 -7.97
C ASN A 184 -13.17 -15.77 -6.55
N ILE A 185 -13.91 -16.43 -5.66
CA ILE A 185 -14.06 -15.98 -4.27
C ILE A 185 -12.73 -16.13 -3.52
N THR A 186 -12.03 -17.26 -3.70
CA THR A 186 -10.69 -17.48 -3.13
C THR A 186 -9.72 -16.39 -3.61
N ASN A 187 -9.61 -16.17 -4.92
CA ASN A 187 -8.72 -15.15 -5.48
C ASN A 187 -9.04 -13.74 -4.96
N LEU A 188 -10.32 -13.38 -4.83
CA LEU A 188 -10.73 -12.09 -4.27
C LEU A 188 -10.33 -11.96 -2.80
N LYS A 189 -10.50 -13.02 -2.01
CA LYS A 189 -10.10 -13.06 -0.59
C LYS A 189 -8.58 -12.92 -0.47
N ASP A 190 -7.81 -13.70 -1.22
CA ASP A 190 -6.35 -13.70 -1.16
C ASP A 190 -5.77 -12.34 -1.62
N GLN A 191 -6.32 -11.75 -2.68
CA GLN A 191 -5.96 -10.39 -3.12
C GLN A 191 -6.26 -9.35 -2.04
N PHE A 192 -7.39 -9.49 -1.34
CA PHE A 192 -7.77 -8.58 -0.29
C PHE A 192 -6.86 -8.71 0.95
N GLU A 193 -6.52 -9.93 1.34
CA GLU A 193 -5.60 -10.20 2.44
C GLU A 193 -4.21 -9.63 2.14
N GLY A 194 -3.68 -9.88 0.94
CA GLY A 194 -2.41 -9.28 0.50
C GLY A 194 -2.44 -7.76 0.49
N MET A 195 -3.51 -7.14 0.00
CA MET A 195 -3.66 -5.67 0.03
C MET A 195 -3.71 -5.12 1.46
N THR A 196 -4.44 -5.79 2.36
CA THR A 196 -4.56 -5.39 3.76
C THR A 196 -3.21 -5.49 4.48
N GLU A 197 -2.50 -6.59 4.27
CA GLU A 197 -1.16 -6.80 4.82
C GLU A 197 -0.18 -5.76 4.31
N LEU A 198 -0.15 -5.49 3.00
CA LEU A 198 0.69 -4.45 2.42
C LEU A 198 0.39 -3.07 3.02
N PHE A 199 -0.88 -2.70 3.17
CA PHE A 199 -1.25 -1.40 3.72
C PHE A 199 -0.86 -1.27 5.21
N VAL A 200 -1.12 -2.31 6.00
CA VAL A 200 -0.76 -2.34 7.44
C VAL A 200 0.76 -2.33 7.63
N ASN A 201 1.50 -3.09 6.82
CA ASN A 201 2.96 -3.14 6.88
C ASN A 201 3.62 -1.86 6.34
N ALA A 202 2.99 -1.17 5.38
CA ALA A 202 3.46 0.11 4.86
C ALA A 202 3.17 1.28 5.80
N LYS A 203 2.18 1.17 6.68
CA LYS A 203 1.75 2.24 7.59
C LYS A 203 2.90 2.88 8.40
N PRO A 204 3.83 2.15 9.04
CA PRO A 204 4.95 2.75 9.76
C PRO A 204 5.85 3.60 8.84
N LEU A 205 6.14 3.11 7.63
CA LEU A 205 6.92 3.84 6.65
C LEU A 205 6.18 5.10 6.20
N ILE A 206 4.90 4.99 5.83
CA ILE A 206 4.06 6.14 5.42
C ILE A 206 4.05 7.21 6.52
N LYS A 207 3.97 6.81 7.79
CA LYS A 207 4.03 7.73 8.93
C LYS A 207 5.38 8.43 9.10
N LYS A 208 6.48 7.74 8.74
CA LYS A 208 7.84 8.27 8.84
C LYS A 208 8.29 9.03 7.60
N LEU A 209 7.62 8.88 6.46
CA LEU A 209 7.98 9.56 5.20
C LEU A 209 8.14 11.08 5.34
N PRO A 210 7.23 11.83 6.00
CA PRO A 210 7.41 13.28 6.16
C PRO A 210 8.69 13.64 6.91
N GLU A 211 9.00 12.92 7.98
CA GLU A 211 10.24 13.07 8.76
C GLU A 211 11.46 12.72 7.91
N ILE A 212 11.41 11.61 7.17
CA ILE A 212 12.49 11.16 6.29
C ILE A 212 12.79 12.23 5.22
N LEU A 213 11.74 12.86 4.69
CA LEU A 213 11.82 13.91 3.66
C LEU A 213 12.06 15.31 4.25
N GLY A 214 12.36 15.41 5.54
CA GLY A 214 12.75 16.65 6.19
C GLY A 214 11.64 17.69 6.27
N SER A 215 10.38 17.28 6.51
CA SER A 215 9.24 18.21 6.64
C SER A 215 9.37 19.16 7.84
N ASN A 216 10.00 18.71 8.92
CA ASN A 216 10.14 19.47 10.17
C ASN A 216 11.55 20.08 10.31
N GLU A 217 12.58 19.29 10.00
CA GLU A 217 13.99 19.67 10.08
C GLU A 217 14.77 19.19 8.86
N GLU A 218 15.95 19.78 8.60
CA GLU A 218 16.83 19.27 7.54
C GLU A 218 17.37 17.90 7.95
N LYS A 219 17.29 16.92 7.05
CA LYS A 219 17.83 15.57 7.26
C LYS A 219 19.07 15.35 6.41
N THR A 220 20.10 14.76 7.01
CA THR A 220 21.35 14.42 6.33
C THR A 220 21.43 12.92 6.15
N TYR A 221 21.58 12.44 4.92
CA TYR A 221 21.71 11.02 4.61
C TYR A 221 23.03 10.71 3.94
N LEU A 222 23.67 9.63 4.37
CA LEU A 222 24.80 9.07 3.66
C LEU A 222 24.29 8.02 2.68
N ILE A 223 24.50 8.29 1.40
CA ILE A 223 24.17 7.38 0.31
C ILE A 223 25.41 6.58 -0.05
N LEU A 224 25.31 5.26 0.04
CA LEU A 224 26.38 4.32 -0.31
C LEU A 224 26.04 3.63 -1.61
N TYR A 225 26.85 3.87 -2.65
CA TYR A 225 26.63 3.26 -3.96
C TYR A 225 27.42 1.96 -4.07
N GLN A 226 26.71 0.90 -4.48
CA GLN A 226 27.23 -0.46 -4.59
C GLN A 226 27.31 -0.91 -6.04
N ASN A 227 28.51 -1.28 -6.48
CA ASN A 227 28.75 -1.88 -7.79
C ASN A 227 28.44 -3.38 -7.75
N ASP A 228 27.30 -3.77 -8.31
CA ASP A 228 26.82 -5.16 -8.38
C ASP A 228 27.66 -6.07 -9.30
N LYS A 229 28.61 -5.51 -10.07
CA LYS A 229 29.59 -6.25 -10.88
C LYS A 229 30.76 -6.78 -10.06
N GLU A 230 31.02 -6.20 -8.88
CA GLU A 230 31.96 -6.75 -7.91
C GLU A 230 31.16 -7.16 -6.67
N ARG A 231 30.70 -8.42 -6.63
CA ARG A 231 29.76 -8.89 -5.61
C ARG A 231 30.38 -8.89 -4.21
N ARG A 232 29.66 -8.24 -3.28
CA ARG A 232 29.88 -8.31 -1.83
C ARG A 232 28.56 -8.62 -1.14
N ALA A 233 28.59 -8.91 0.16
CA ALA A 233 27.46 -9.50 0.88
C ALA A 233 26.19 -8.64 0.87
N THR A 234 26.31 -7.30 0.80
CA THR A 234 25.17 -6.37 0.80
C THR A 234 24.67 -5.97 -0.58
N GLY A 235 25.25 -6.48 -1.68
CA GLY A 235 24.80 -6.14 -3.04
C GLY A 235 25.94 -5.89 -4.02
N GLY A 236 27.09 -5.40 -3.55
CA GLY A 236 28.21 -5.04 -4.42
C GLY A 236 29.31 -4.29 -3.69
N PHE A 237 30.42 -4.02 -4.36
CA PHE A 237 31.54 -3.25 -3.84
C PHE A 237 31.14 -1.78 -3.63
N LEU A 238 31.49 -1.20 -2.49
CA LEU A 238 31.22 0.21 -2.18
C LEU A 238 32.17 1.07 -3.02
N THR A 239 31.68 1.73 -4.07
CA THR A 239 32.54 2.52 -4.98
C THR A 239 32.48 4.02 -4.74
N PHE A 240 31.30 4.54 -4.40
CA PHE A 240 31.06 5.98 -4.22
C PHE A 240 30.21 6.21 -2.98
N TYR A 241 30.35 7.39 -2.40
CA TYR A 241 29.42 7.88 -1.39
C TYR A 241 28.94 9.28 -1.75
N ALA A 242 27.78 9.63 -1.22
CA ALA A 242 27.28 10.99 -1.27
C ALA A 242 26.59 11.35 0.03
N VAL A 243 26.70 12.61 0.43
CA VAL A 243 25.99 13.19 1.55
C VAL A 243 24.86 14.03 0.97
N PHE A 244 23.63 13.59 1.21
CA PHE A 244 22.42 14.30 0.79
C PHE A 244 21.85 15.07 1.97
N LYS A 245 21.46 16.31 1.73
CA LYS A 245 20.66 17.12 2.65
C LYS A 245 19.26 17.26 2.08
N ILE A 246 18.26 16.90 2.88
CA ILE A 246 16.86 16.93 2.48
C ILE A 246 16.09 17.87 3.39
N ARG A 247 15.44 18.88 2.80
CA ARG A 247 14.56 19.80 3.52
C ARG A 247 13.26 20.01 2.76
N ASN A 248 12.13 19.71 3.39
CA ASN A 248 10.80 19.82 2.79
C ASN A 248 10.75 19.11 1.42
N GLY A 249 11.36 17.94 1.29
CA GLY A 249 11.46 17.19 0.03
C GLY A 249 12.51 17.70 -0.97
N LYS A 250 13.13 18.86 -0.74
CA LYS A 250 14.22 19.36 -1.59
C LYS A 250 15.51 18.65 -1.23
N MET A 251 16.10 17.97 -2.21
CA MET A 251 17.34 17.22 -2.05
C MET A 251 18.51 18.02 -2.61
N ASN A 252 19.55 18.22 -1.80
CA ASN A 252 20.80 18.85 -2.19
C ASN A 252 21.96 17.89 -1.93
N ILE A 253 22.87 17.76 -2.89
CA ILE A 253 24.11 16.99 -2.73
C ILE A 253 25.12 17.91 -2.03
N TYR A 254 25.34 17.67 -0.74
CA TYR A 254 26.33 18.41 0.05
C TYR A 254 27.76 18.00 -0.31
N ARG A 255 27.96 16.70 -0.57
CA ARG A 255 29.24 16.13 -0.99
C ARG A 255 28.99 14.85 -1.77
N SER A 256 29.82 14.57 -2.76
CA SER A 256 29.87 13.27 -3.42
C SER A 256 31.30 13.01 -3.85
N ASP A 257 31.81 11.81 -3.57
CA ASP A 257 33.17 11.44 -3.95
C ASP A 257 33.32 9.92 -4.03
N ASP A 258 34.44 9.46 -4.57
CA ASP A 258 34.80 8.05 -4.55
C ASP A 258 35.10 7.57 -3.12
N ILE A 259 34.92 6.26 -2.88
CA ILE A 259 35.10 5.68 -1.55
C ILE A 259 36.56 5.77 -1.05
N TYR A 260 37.54 5.79 -1.95
CA TYR A 260 38.96 5.84 -1.60
C TYR A 260 39.34 7.23 -1.08
N SER A 261 38.74 8.29 -1.64
CA SER A 261 38.86 9.65 -1.12
C SER A 261 38.32 9.76 0.32
N LEU A 262 37.23 9.05 0.65
CA LEU A 262 36.76 8.95 2.04
C LEU A 262 37.75 8.16 2.91
N ASP A 263 38.19 7.00 2.43
CA ASP A 263 39.10 6.10 3.14
C ASP A 263 40.45 6.75 3.46
N ALA A 264 40.98 7.58 2.56
CA ALA A 264 42.22 8.34 2.74
C ALA A 264 42.17 9.33 3.90
N THR A 265 40.97 9.74 4.34
CA THR A 265 40.79 10.63 5.50
C THR A 265 40.71 9.87 6.83
N ILE A 266 40.74 8.54 6.81
CA ILE A 266 40.74 7.70 8.01
C ILE A 266 42.18 7.53 8.46
N SER A 267 42.48 8.02 9.66
CA SER A 267 43.85 8.06 10.19
C SER A 267 44.39 6.71 10.67
N ASP A 268 43.51 5.76 10.98
CA ASP A 268 43.88 4.46 11.56
C ASP A 268 42.95 3.33 11.10
N HIS A 269 43.52 2.45 10.28
CA HIS A 269 42.88 1.22 9.79
C HIS A 269 43.33 0.02 10.61
N PRO A 270 42.40 -0.74 11.23
CA PRO A 270 42.75 -1.95 11.95
C PRO A 270 43.23 -3.04 10.98
N GLN A 271 43.75 -4.14 11.52
CA GLN A 271 44.12 -5.30 10.70
C GLN A 271 42.88 -5.84 9.95
N ALA A 272 43.07 -6.22 8.69
CA ALA A 272 42.03 -6.85 7.90
C ALA A 272 41.54 -8.15 8.58
N PRO A 273 40.22 -8.38 8.69
CA PRO A 273 39.69 -9.60 9.25
C PRO A 273 39.96 -10.81 8.30
N PRO A 274 39.90 -12.05 8.81
CA PRO A 274 40.20 -13.25 8.02
C PRO A 274 39.42 -13.35 6.71
N GLU A 275 38.18 -12.88 6.70
CA GLU A 275 37.28 -12.85 5.55
C GLU A 275 37.88 -12.03 4.40
N ILE A 276 38.61 -10.95 4.69
CA ILE A 276 39.30 -10.16 3.66
C ILE A 276 40.63 -10.79 3.30
N LEU A 277 41.43 -11.17 4.31
CA LEU A 277 42.77 -11.74 4.11
C LEU A 277 42.75 -13.01 3.23
N THR A 278 41.66 -13.78 3.29
CA THR A 278 41.49 -15.02 2.52
C THR A 278 41.35 -14.76 1.01
N TYR A 279 40.66 -13.68 0.61
CA TYR A 279 40.28 -13.45 -0.78
C TYR A 279 40.98 -12.24 -1.44
N HIS A 280 41.46 -11.26 -0.67
CA HIS A 280 42.07 -10.03 -1.18
C HIS A 280 43.58 -10.00 -0.92
N LYS A 281 44.35 -10.45 -1.92
CA LYS A 281 45.82 -10.41 -1.87
C LYS A 281 46.31 -8.96 -1.75
N GLY A 282 47.24 -8.72 -0.84
CA GLY A 282 47.84 -7.39 -0.62
C GLY A 282 47.01 -6.43 0.23
N VAL A 283 45.85 -6.87 0.74
CA VAL A 283 45.01 -6.07 1.65
C VAL A 283 45.20 -6.56 3.07
N SER A 284 46.18 -5.99 3.79
CA SER A 284 46.47 -6.35 5.19
C SER A 284 45.75 -5.48 6.22
N GLN A 285 45.19 -4.35 5.78
CA GLN A 285 44.42 -3.41 6.61
C GLN A 285 42.94 -3.44 6.22
N PHE A 286 42.06 -3.17 7.19
CA PHE A 286 40.63 -3.13 6.98
C PHE A 286 40.18 -1.75 6.53
N TYR A 287 39.79 -1.64 5.26
CA TYR A 287 39.38 -0.39 4.63
C TYR A 287 37.86 -0.23 4.60
N ILE A 288 37.37 1.02 4.57
CA ILE A 288 35.94 1.30 4.69
C ILE A 288 35.11 0.75 3.53
N ARG A 289 35.72 0.67 2.35
CA ARG A 289 35.15 0.05 1.14
C ARG A 289 34.81 -1.44 1.30
N ASP A 290 35.49 -2.11 2.23
CA ASP A 290 35.34 -3.54 2.49
C ASP A 290 34.46 -3.83 3.71
N SER A 291 33.78 -2.81 4.26
CA SER A 291 32.97 -2.95 5.47
C SER A 291 31.69 -3.79 5.31
N ASN A 292 31.31 -4.11 4.07
CA ASN A 292 30.08 -4.83 3.76
C ASN A 292 30.22 -6.36 3.70
N LEU A 293 30.85 -6.93 4.73
CA LEU A 293 31.17 -8.35 4.85
C LEU A 293 29.98 -9.24 5.20
N SER A 294 28.94 -8.69 5.83
CA SER A 294 27.77 -9.46 6.25
C SER A 294 26.58 -9.23 5.33
N PRO A 295 25.79 -10.28 5.00
CA PRO A 295 24.52 -10.10 4.32
C PRO A 295 23.48 -9.40 5.22
N ASP A 296 23.70 -9.37 6.54
CA ASP A 296 22.98 -8.48 7.44
C ASP A 296 23.48 -7.03 7.22
N PHE A 297 22.64 -6.22 6.57
CA PHE A 297 22.97 -4.83 6.27
C PHE A 297 23.28 -4.01 7.52
N VAL A 298 22.58 -4.25 8.64
CA VAL A 298 22.81 -3.51 9.89
C VAL A 298 24.19 -3.86 10.46
N GLN A 299 24.60 -5.13 10.37
CA GLN A 299 25.94 -5.54 10.80
C GLN A 299 27.03 -4.91 9.93
N SER A 300 26.85 -4.92 8.61
CA SER A 300 27.77 -4.28 7.66
C SER A 300 27.87 -2.76 7.88
N VAL A 301 26.75 -2.09 8.14
CA VAL A 301 26.73 -0.67 8.49
C VAL A 301 27.48 -0.39 9.78
N LYS A 302 27.34 -1.23 10.83
CA LYS A 302 28.14 -1.04 12.08
C LYS A 302 29.64 -1.07 11.82
N LEU A 303 30.11 -1.94 10.93
CA LEU A 303 31.52 -1.98 10.52
C LEU A 303 31.92 -0.71 9.78
N PHE A 304 31.08 -0.26 8.84
CA PHE A 304 31.27 0.99 8.11
C PHE A 304 31.38 2.18 9.09
N GLU A 305 30.45 2.30 10.04
CA GLU A 305 30.42 3.37 11.03
C GLU A 305 31.66 3.38 11.94
N GLY A 306 32.19 2.20 12.29
CA GLY A 306 33.41 2.09 13.08
C GLY A 306 34.62 2.76 12.43
N LEU A 307 34.74 2.62 11.11
CA LEU A 307 35.77 3.28 10.31
C LEU A 307 35.41 4.74 10.01
N TYR A 308 34.15 5.02 9.66
CA TYR A 308 33.66 6.37 9.34
C TYR A 308 33.83 7.35 10.50
N LYS A 309 33.65 6.91 11.77
CA LYS A 309 33.87 7.76 12.96
C LYS A 309 35.29 8.33 13.06
N LYS A 310 36.28 7.66 12.46
CA LYS A 310 37.69 8.07 12.41
C LYS A 310 38.02 8.93 11.17
N SER A 311 37.11 9.05 10.21
CA SER A 311 37.30 9.84 9.01
C SER A 311 37.32 11.35 9.32
N GLY A 312 38.30 12.07 8.76
CA GLY A 312 38.30 13.54 8.76
C GLY A 312 37.22 14.18 7.88
N ALA A 313 36.63 13.41 6.96
CA ALA A 313 35.52 13.83 6.12
C ALA A 313 34.14 13.51 6.71
N LYS A 314 34.06 12.95 7.93
CA LYS A 314 32.78 12.57 8.54
C LYS A 314 31.84 13.76 8.71
N VAL A 315 30.56 13.47 8.54
CA VAL A 315 29.44 14.36 8.87
C VAL A 315 28.48 13.61 9.78
N GLU A 316 27.75 14.35 10.61
CA GLU A 316 26.58 13.80 11.31
C GLU A 316 25.48 13.50 10.27
N TYR A 317 24.82 12.35 10.40
CA TYR A 317 23.76 11.90 9.50
C TYR A 317 22.62 11.28 10.30
N ASP A 318 21.41 11.36 9.73
CA ASP A 318 20.17 10.79 10.26
C ASP A 318 19.96 9.34 9.77
N GLY A 319 20.62 8.94 8.68
CA GLY A 319 20.54 7.57 8.18
C GLY A 319 21.52 7.26 7.06
N ILE A 320 21.66 5.96 6.78
CA ILE A 320 22.47 5.43 5.68
C ILE A 320 21.51 4.71 4.72
N ILE A 321 21.63 5.03 3.43
CA ILE A 321 20.87 4.38 2.36
C ILE A 321 21.88 3.75 1.40
N ALA A 322 21.80 2.44 1.19
CA ALA A 322 22.56 1.78 0.14
C ALA A 322 21.71 1.67 -1.13
N MET A 323 22.33 1.91 -2.28
CA MET A 323 21.70 1.76 -3.58
C MET A 323 22.68 1.12 -4.57
N ASP A 324 22.13 0.34 -5.50
CA ASP A 324 22.90 -0.29 -6.57
C ASP A 324 22.65 0.39 -7.92
N SER A 325 23.35 -0.10 -8.94
CA SER A 325 23.24 0.35 -10.33
C SER A 325 21.84 0.19 -10.92
N LYS A 326 21.04 -0.76 -10.41
CA LYS A 326 19.71 -1.04 -10.93
C LYS A 326 18.73 0.08 -10.61
N ILE A 327 18.82 0.68 -9.42
CA ILE A 327 17.97 1.82 -9.04
C ILE A 327 18.11 2.97 -10.04
N LEU A 328 19.34 3.28 -10.47
CA LEU A 328 19.58 4.33 -11.45
C LEU A 328 18.94 4.01 -12.81
N VAL A 329 19.09 2.77 -13.29
CA VAL A 329 18.49 2.30 -14.55
C VAL A 329 16.96 2.34 -14.49
N ASP A 330 16.38 1.88 -13.38
CA ASP A 330 14.94 1.88 -13.18
C ASP A 330 14.41 3.32 -13.09
N MET A 331 15.13 4.24 -12.43
CA MET A 331 14.77 5.67 -12.41
C MET A 331 14.77 6.29 -13.79
N LEU A 332 15.80 6.06 -14.62
CA LEU A 332 15.84 6.56 -16.00
C LEU A 332 14.70 5.97 -16.86
N THR A 333 14.35 4.70 -16.62
CA THR A 333 13.23 4.05 -17.32
C THR A 333 11.88 4.69 -16.95
N ILE A 334 11.69 5.08 -15.68
CA ILE A 334 10.43 5.66 -15.18
C ILE A 334 10.32 7.14 -15.53
N PHE A 335 11.39 7.91 -15.34
CA PHE A 335 11.37 9.37 -15.45
C PHE A 335 11.86 9.90 -16.80
N GLY A 336 12.45 9.03 -17.64
CA GLY A 336 13.05 9.40 -18.92
C GLY A 336 14.51 9.85 -18.79
N ASP A 337 15.10 10.23 -19.92
CA ASP A 337 16.48 10.69 -19.98
C ASP A 337 16.68 11.98 -19.17
N VAL A 338 17.77 12.03 -18.41
CA VAL A 338 18.18 13.22 -17.65
C VAL A 338 19.26 13.98 -18.41
N ASN A 339 19.09 15.31 -18.52
CA ASN A 339 20.15 16.17 -19.04
C ASN A 339 21.17 16.43 -17.93
N VAL A 340 22.40 15.97 -18.16
CA VAL A 340 23.55 16.32 -17.31
C VAL A 340 24.09 17.66 -17.82
N GLN A 341 24.15 18.67 -16.95
CA GLN A 341 24.75 19.98 -17.28
C GLN A 341 26.27 19.96 -17.05
#